data_AF-A0A922DXY8-F1
#
_entry.id   AF-A0A922DXY8-F1
#
_cell.length_a   1.000
_cell.length_b   1.000
_cell.length_c   1.000
_cell.angle_alpha   90.00
_cell.angle_beta   90.00
_cell.angle_gamma   90.00
#
_symmetry.space_group_name_H-M   'P 1'
#
loop_
_entity.id
_entity.type
_entity.pdbx_description
1 polymer ?
#
loop_
_entity_poly.entity_id
_entity_poly.type
_entity_poly.pdbx_seq_one_letter_code
_entity_poly.pdbx_strand_id
1 'polypeptide(L)'
;MAWSATMIGALLGLGTQMYSNALRKLPYMRHPWEHVVGMGLGAVFVNQLVKWDAQLQEDLDKMLAKAKAANERRYFDEDDD
;
A
#
# COMPACT_ATOMS: atom_id res chain seq x y z
N MET A 1 5.73 -12.77 6.22
CA MET A 1 4.98 -11.78 5.41
C MET A 1 5.86 -10.80 4.64
N ALA A 2 7.06 -10.40 5.12
CA ALA A 2 7.91 -9.44 4.38
C ALA A 2 8.44 -9.97 3.03
N TRP A 3 8.75 -11.27 2.95
CA TRP A 3 9.24 -11.91 1.72
C TRP A 3 8.17 -11.98 0.62
N SER A 4 6.91 -12.23 0.99
CA SER A 4 5.80 -12.26 0.04
C SER A 4 5.51 -10.87 -0.52
N ALA A 5 5.51 -9.82 0.31
CA ALA A 5 5.33 -8.43 -0.16
C ALA A 5 6.45 -8.00 -1.14
N THR A 6 7.69 -8.39 -0.83
CA THR A 6 8.85 -8.13 -1.69
C THR A 6 8.75 -8.86 -3.02
N MET A 7 8.38 -10.15 -3.02
CA MET A 7 8.17 -10.93 -4.25
C MET A 7 7.01 -10.38 -5.09
N ILE A 8 5.88 -10.02 -4.46
CA ILE A 8 4.73 -9.43 -5.15
C ILE A 8 5.14 -8.10 -5.79
N GLY A 9 5.85 -7.25 -5.05
CA GLY A 9 6.35 -5.98 -5.57
C GLY A 9 7.36 -6.16 -6.72
N ALA A 10 8.26 -7.13 -6.62
CA ALA A 10 9.21 -7.42 -7.70
C ALA A 10 8.48 -7.91 -8.96
N LEU A 11 7.54 -8.85 -8.83
CA LEU A 11 6.76 -9.36 -9.97
C LEU A 11 5.88 -8.27 -10.59
N LEU A 12 5.28 -7.40 -9.77
CA LEU A 12 4.53 -6.24 -10.26
C LEU A 12 5.44 -5.31 -11.08
N GLY A 13 6.61 -4.95 -10.53
CA GLY A 13 7.58 -4.09 -11.19
C GLY A 13 8.09 -4.66 -12.52
N LEU A 14 8.38 -5.95 -12.56
CA LEU A 14 8.74 -6.68 -13.79
C LEU A 14 7.56 -6.71 -14.80
N GLY A 15 6.36 -7.00 -14.33
CA GLY A 15 5.14 -7.01 -15.15
C GLY A 15 4.85 -5.66 -15.78
N THR A 16 4.97 -4.57 -15.02
CA THR A 16 4.77 -3.19 -15.51
C THR A 16 5.80 -2.83 -16.59
N GLN A 17 7.05 -3.21 -16.42
CA GLN A 17 8.11 -2.90 -17.39
C GLN A 17 7.98 -3.75 -18.66
N MET A 18 7.66 -5.05 -18.54
CA MET A 18 7.32 -5.89 -19.70
C MET A 18 6.08 -5.39 -20.44
N TYR A 19 5.06 -4.92 -19.71
CA TYR A 19 3.87 -4.34 -20.30
C TYR A 19 4.17 -3.02 -21.04
N SER A 20 5.05 -2.18 -20.50
CA SER A 20 5.52 -0.97 -21.18
C SER A 20 6.17 -1.29 -22.53
N ASN A 21 7.03 -2.31 -22.57
CA ASN A 21 7.68 -2.75 -23.82
C ASN A 21 6.68 -3.39 -24.79
N ALA A 22 5.71 -4.15 -24.28
CA ALA A 22 4.63 -4.74 -25.07
C ALA A 22 3.79 -3.67 -25.79
N LEU A 23 3.39 -2.61 -25.06
CA LEU A 23 2.64 -1.48 -25.62
C LEU A 23 3.40 -0.76 -26.74
N ARG A 24 4.73 -0.70 -26.64
CA ARG A 24 5.60 -0.11 -27.66
C ARG A 24 5.85 -1.04 -28.86
N LYS A 25 5.27 -2.26 -28.87
CA LYS A 25 5.53 -3.32 -29.85
C LYS A 25 7.01 -3.71 -29.93
N LEU A 26 7.75 -3.51 -28.84
CA LEU A 26 9.18 -3.83 -28.73
C LEU A 26 9.36 -5.24 -28.15
N PRO A 27 10.49 -5.91 -28.43
CA PRO A 27 10.82 -7.16 -27.75
C PRO A 27 10.76 -6.98 -26.22
N TYR A 28 10.11 -7.91 -25.51
CA TYR A 28 9.82 -7.78 -24.08
C TYR A 28 11.05 -7.45 -23.22
N MET A 29 12.22 -7.97 -23.59
CA MET A 29 13.50 -7.77 -22.89
C MET A 29 14.49 -6.86 -23.63
N ARG A 30 14.00 -5.85 -24.37
CA ARG A 30 14.88 -4.91 -25.08
C ARG A 30 15.93 -4.26 -24.17
N HIS A 31 15.56 -3.91 -22.93
CA HIS A 31 16.47 -3.35 -21.92
C HIS A 31 16.39 -4.17 -20.63
N PRO A 32 17.17 -5.26 -20.50
CA PRO A 32 17.07 -6.21 -19.39
C PRO A 32 17.33 -5.58 -18.01
N TRP A 33 18.19 -4.56 -17.95
CA TRP A 33 18.50 -3.84 -16.72
C TRP A 33 17.37 -2.94 -16.23
N GLU A 34 16.51 -2.44 -17.12
CA GLU A 34 15.33 -1.68 -16.71
C GLU A 34 14.33 -2.55 -15.94
N HIS A 35 14.25 -3.85 -16.27
CA HIS A 35 13.44 -4.80 -15.51
C HIS A 35 13.95 -5.00 -14.09
N VAL A 36 15.28 -5.02 -13.90
CA VAL A 36 15.89 -5.13 -12.56
C VAL A 36 15.60 -3.89 -11.72
N VAL A 37 15.69 -2.70 -12.33
CA VAL A 37 15.31 -1.44 -11.67
C VAL A 37 13.80 -1.44 -11.35
N GLY A 38 12.96 -1.88 -12.29
CA GLY A 38 11.52 -2.01 -12.10
C GLY A 38 11.15 -2.96 -10.96
N MET A 39 11.80 -4.13 -10.90
CA MET A 39 11.65 -5.08 -9.78
C MET A 39 12.04 -4.47 -8.44
N GLY A 40 13.17 -3.75 -8.39
CA GLY A 40 13.63 -3.08 -7.18
C GLY A 40 12.65 -2.00 -6.70
N LEU A 41 12.19 -1.14 -7.62
CA LEU A 41 11.20 -0.10 -7.32
C LEU A 41 9.86 -0.69 -6.87
N GLY A 42 9.37 -1.72 -7.56
CA GLY A 42 8.13 -2.40 -7.20
C GLY A 42 8.21 -3.08 -5.82
N ALA A 43 9.34 -3.72 -5.51
CA ALA A 43 9.58 -4.32 -4.20
C ALA A 43 9.58 -3.29 -3.07
N VAL A 44 10.28 -2.16 -3.24
CA VAL A 44 10.27 -1.07 -2.25
C VAL A 44 8.86 -0.48 -2.10
N PHE A 45 8.18 -0.23 -3.22
CA PHE A 45 6.85 0.34 -3.24
C PHE A 45 5.83 -0.51 -2.46
N VAL A 46 5.73 -1.81 -2.75
CA VAL A 46 4.76 -2.69 -2.07
C VAL A 46 5.09 -2.85 -0.58
N ASN A 47 6.36 -2.93 -0.21
CA ASN A 47 6.74 -2.96 1.21
C ASN A 47 6.37 -1.66 1.93
N GLN A 48 6.55 -0.50 1.29
CA GLN A 48 6.17 0.78 1.88
C GLN A 48 4.64 0.93 1.97
N LEU A 49 3.91 0.44 0.96
CA LEU A 49 2.45 0.45 0.94
C LEU A 49 1.88 -0.37 2.09
N VAL A 50 2.38 -1.58 2.33
CA VAL A 50 1.91 -2.44 3.45
C VAL A 50 2.19 -1.78 4.81
N LYS A 51 3.35 -1.13 4.97
CA LYS A 51 3.64 -0.39 6.21
C LYS A 51 2.68 0.78 6.40
N TRP A 52 2.36 1.50 5.32
CA TRP A 52 1.42 2.61 5.37
C TRP A 52 0.00 2.13 5.70
N ASP A 53 -0.45 1.05 5.09
CA ASP A 53 -1.77 0.46 5.35
C ASP A 53 -1.95 0.12 6.85
N ALA A 54 -0.92 -0.49 7.46
CA ALA A 54 -0.93 -0.77 8.91
C ALA A 54 -1.03 0.49 9.77
N GLN A 55 -0.29 1.55 9.41
CA GLN A 55 -0.35 2.84 10.13
C GLN A 55 -1.74 3.49 9.99
N LEU A 56 -2.31 3.47 8.79
CA LEU A 56 -3.63 4.02 8.50
C LEU A 56 -4.72 3.31 9.30
N GLN A 57 -4.62 1.99 9.44
CA GLN A 57 -5.57 1.22 10.22
C GLN A 57 -5.52 1.59 11.71
N GLU A 58 -4.32 1.75 12.27
CA GLU A 58 -4.17 2.19 13.66
C GLU A 58 -4.73 3.60 13.89
N ASP A 59 -4.47 4.51 12.95
CA ASP A 59 -4.95 5.89 13.04
C ASP A 59 -6.47 5.97 12.86
N LEU A 60 -7.06 5.12 12.01
CA LEU A 60 -8.51 4.99 11.86
C LEU A 60 -9.17 4.50 13.15
N ASP A 61 -8.62 3.47 13.80
CA ASP A 61 -9.14 2.93 15.05
C ASP A 61 -9.12 3.99 16.17
N LYS A 62 -8.05 4.80 16.24
CA LYS A 62 -7.98 5.94 17.17
C LYS A 62 -9.06 6.97 16.89
N MET A 63 -9.30 7.30 15.62
CA MET A 63 -10.34 8.27 15.24
C MET A 63 -11.74 7.74 15.58
N LEU A 64 -12.00 6.46 15.33
CA LEU A 64 -13.28 5.82 15.68
C LEU A 64 -13.50 5.79 17.19
N ALA A 65 -12.47 5.44 17.97
CA ALA A 65 -12.55 5.46 19.43
C ALA A 65 -12.82 6.88 19.96
N LYS A 66 -12.15 7.89 19.41
CA LYS A 66 -12.38 9.30 19.74
C LYS A 66 -13.80 9.74 19.39
N ALA A 67 -14.30 9.37 18.21
CA ALA A 67 -15.66 9.69 17.77
C ALA A 67 -16.70 9.03 18.68
N LYS A 68 -16.50 7.77 19.07
CA LYS A 68 -17.38 7.05 20.01
C LYS A 68 -17.42 7.74 21.38
N ALA A 69 -16.26 8.07 21.95
CA ALA A 69 -16.19 8.76 23.24
C ALA A 69 -16.82 10.16 23.20
N ALA A 70 -16.71 10.88 22.07
CA ALA A 70 -17.37 12.17 21.88
C ALA A 70 -18.90 12.03 21.82
N ASN A 71 -19.41 10.97 21.19
CA ASN A 71 -20.83 10.69 21.13
C ASN A 71 -21.39 10.23 22.49
N GLU A 72 -20.65 9.40 23.24
CA GLU A 72 -21.07 8.95 24.58
C GLU A 72 -21.18 10.12 25.57
N ARG A 73 -20.22 11.05 25.57
CA ARG A 73 -20.31 12.27 26.40
C ARG A 73 -21.55 13.12 26.11
N ARG A 74 -22.03 13.12 24.86
CA ARG A 74 -23.21 13.89 24.49
C ARG A 74 -24.51 13.33 25.07
N TYR A 75 -24.60 12.02 25.27
CA TYR A 75 -25.81 11.38 25.79
C TYR A 75 -25.85 11.30 27.32
N PHE A 76 -24.72 11.09 27.99
CA PHE A 76 -24.72 10.95 29.45
C PHE A 76 -24.80 12.27 30.23
N ASP A 77 -24.39 13.40 29.65
CA ASP A 77 -24.54 14.72 30.28
C ASP A 77 -25.96 15.32 30.09
N GLU A 78 -26.80 14.78 29.19
CA GLU A 78 -28.19 15.25 28.97
C GLU A 78 -29.22 14.60 29.92
N ASP A 79 -28.89 13.47 30.57
CA ASP A 79 -29.80 12.72 31.46
C ASP A 79 -29.66 13.11 32.97
N ASP A 80 -28.64 13.89 33.33
CA ASP A 80 -28.31 14.26 34.74
C ASP A 80 -28.78 15.69 35.15
N ASP A 81 -29.52 16.41 34.29
CA ASP A 81 -30.18 17.72 34.57
C ASP A 81 -31.72 17.61 34.63
#